data_AF-A0AAF0DMB9-F1
#
_entry.id   AF-A0AAF0DMB9-F1
#
_cell.length_a   1.000
_cell.length_b   1.000
_cell.length_c   1.000
_cell.angle_alpha   90.00
_cell.angle_beta   90.00
_cell.angle_gamma   90.00
#
_symmetry.space_group_name_H-M   'P 1'
#
loop_
_entity.id
_entity.type
_entity.pdbx_description
1 polymer ?
#
loop_
_entity_poly.entity_id
_entity_poly.type
_entity_poly.pdbx_seq_one_letter_code
_entity_poly.pdbx_strand_id
1 'polypeptide(L)' 'MSAKYAFSKGLKELRFLFCHSSSHSDATRTFLKRAYPTMKRHNPYTPIMIREAADIEPRIFARYGMSG' A
#
# COMPACT_ATOMS: atom_id res chain seq x y z
N MET A 1 -9.89 0.80 -19.67
CA MET A 1 -10.50 0.46 -18.36
C MET A 1 -9.39 0.27 -17.35
N SER A 2 -9.41 0.98 -16.21
CA SER A 2 -8.47 0.73 -15.11
C SER A 2 -8.98 -0.45 -14.30
N ALA A 3 -8.20 -1.52 -14.18
CA ALA A 3 -8.55 -2.62 -13.29
C ALA A 3 -8.45 -2.16 -11.82
N LYS A 4 -9.31 -2.70 -10.96
CA LYS A 4 -9.36 -2.32 -9.54
C LYS A 4 -7.98 -2.54 -8.91
N TYR A 5 -7.41 -1.46 -8.36
CA TYR A 5 -6.07 -1.42 -7.77
C TYR A 5 -4.88 -1.64 -8.71
N ALA A 6 -5.04 -1.49 -10.02
CA ALA A 6 -3.91 -1.40 -10.94
C ALA A 6 -3.17 -0.07 -10.77
N PHE A 7 -1.84 -0.11 -10.69
CA PHE A 7 -1.00 1.08 -10.53
C PHE A 7 -0.66 1.72 -11.86
N SER A 8 -0.44 3.03 -11.85
CA SER A 8 0.12 3.76 -12.99
C SER A 8 1.58 3.36 -13.23
N LYS A 9 2.04 3.43 -14.49
CA LYS A 9 3.43 3.12 -14.87
C LYS A 9 4.49 3.97 -14.15
N GLY A 10 4.11 5.15 -13.65
CA GLY A 10 5.01 6.04 -12.92
C GLY A 10 5.29 5.60 -11.48
N LEU A 11 4.42 4.78 -10.89
CA LEU A 11 4.57 4.33 -9.51
C LEU A 11 5.62 3.23 -9.41
N LYS A 12 6.67 3.47 -8.62
CA LYS A 12 7.79 2.56 -8.42
C LYS A 12 7.73 1.80 -7.10
N GLU A 13 7.02 2.31 -6.10
CA GLU A 13 6.83 1.65 -4.81
C GLU A 13 5.62 2.23 -4.10
N LEU A 14 4.85 1.38 -3.43
CA LEU A 14 3.80 1.78 -2.49
C LEU A 14 4.14 1.23 -1.11
N ARG A 15 4.06 2.04 -0.07
CA ARG A 15 4.35 1.63 1.31
C ARG A 15 3.22 2.03 2.24
N PHE A 16 2.70 1.06 2.98
CA PHE A 16 1.79 1.24 4.08
C PHE A 16 2.57 1.25 5.38
N LEU A 17 2.40 2.28 6.18
CA LEU A 17 2.97 2.43 7.52
C LEU A 17 1.80 2.58 8.49
N PHE A 18 1.60 1.62 9.40
CA PHE A 18 0.46 1.65 10.32
C PHE A 18 0.76 0.92 11.63
N CYS A 19 -0.07 1.13 12.64
CA CYS A 19 0.04 0.44 13.91
C CYS A 19 -0.64 -0.94 13.88
N HIS A 20 0.05 -1.96 14.37
CA HIS A 20 -0.49 -3.33 14.39
C HIS A 20 -1.57 -3.53 15.46
N SER A 21 -1.54 -2.78 16.56
CA SER A 21 -2.43 -2.97 17.72
C SER A 21 -3.43 -1.85 17.95
N SER A 22 -3.06 -0.59 17.68
CA SER A 22 -3.91 0.56 17.95
C SER A 22 -5.20 0.56 17.12
N SER A 23 -6.29 1.08 17.69
CA SER A 23 -7.60 1.23 17.03
C SER A 23 -7.55 2.18 15.84
N HIS A 24 -6.71 3.21 15.89
CA HIS A 24 -6.56 4.21 14.83
C HIS A 24 -6.09 3.60 13.49
N SER A 25 -5.44 2.44 13.52
CA SER A 25 -4.95 1.73 12.33
C SER A 25 -5.82 0.55 11.89
N ASP A 26 -6.97 0.33 12.52
CA ASP A 26 -7.81 -0.85 12.26
C ASP A 26 -8.41 -0.86 10.85
N ALA A 27 -8.81 0.31 10.35
CA ALA A 27 -9.29 0.47 8.97
C ALA A 27 -8.20 0.07 7.96
N THR A 28 -6.95 0.47 8.18
CA THR A 28 -5.82 0.13 7.30
C THR A 28 -5.54 -1.37 7.29
N ARG A 29 -5.55 -2.03 8.46
CA ARG A 29 -5.40 -3.49 8.55
C ARG A 29 -6.51 -4.23 7.82
N THR A 30 -7.75 -3.80 8.02
CA THR A 30 -8.93 -4.39 7.37
C THR A 30 -8.91 -4.20 5.86
N PHE A 31 -8.51 -3.01 5.39
CA PHE A 31 -8.32 -2.73 3.98
C PHE A 31 -7.25 -3.65 3.37
N LEU A 32 -6.07 -3.75 4.00
CA LEU A 32 -4.97 -4.57 3.50
C LEU A 32 -5.35 -6.05 3.40
N LYS A 33 -6.03 -6.61 4.39
CA LYS A 33 -6.52 -8.00 4.35
C LYS A 33 -7.38 -8.30 3.12
N ARG A 34 -8.22 -7.34 2.70
CA ARG A 34 -9.15 -7.49 1.57
C ARG A 34 -8.52 -7.12 0.22
N ALA A 35 -7.75 -6.03 0.17
CA ALA A 35 -7.27 -5.44 -1.07
C ALA A 35 -5.89 -5.94 -1.52
N TYR A 36 -5.03 -6.38 -0.59
CA TYR A 36 -3.65 -6.76 -0.90
C TYR A 36 -3.53 -7.88 -1.94
N PRO A 37 -4.32 -8.97 -1.91
CA PRO A 37 -4.22 -10.03 -2.93
C PRO A 37 -4.48 -9.51 -4.34
N THR A 38 -5.52 -8.69 -4.51
CA THR A 38 -5.88 -8.08 -5.80
C THR A 38 -4.84 -7.05 -6.24
N MET A 39 -4.37 -6.19 -5.33
CA MET A 39 -3.27 -5.26 -5.59
C MET A 39 -2.02 -5.99 -6.07
N LYS A 40 -1.59 -7.04 -5.37
CA LYS A 40 -0.37 -7.77 -5.71
C LYS A 40 -0.51 -8.51 -7.05
N ARG A 41 -1.68 -9.09 -7.32
CA ARG A 41 -1.98 -9.76 -8.59
C ARG A 41 -1.89 -8.80 -9.79
N HIS A 42 -2.42 -7.58 -9.66
CA HIS A 42 -2.40 -6.60 -10.75
C HIS A 42 -1.05 -5.88 -10.89
N ASN A 43 -0.21 -5.88 -9.85
CA ASN A 43 1.06 -5.17 -9.83
C ASN A 43 2.21 -6.11 -9.42
N PRO A 44 2.52 -7.14 -10.24
CA PRO A 44 3.50 -8.16 -9.86
C PRO A 44 4.91 -7.58 -9.62
N TYR A 45 5.29 -6.58 -10.42
CA TYR A 45 6.63 -5.98 -10.43
C TYR A 45 6.79 -4.73 -9.56
N THR A 46 5.70 -4.11 -9.09
CA THR A 46 5.78 -2.94 -8.21
C THR A 46 5.83 -3.42 -6.75
N PRO A 47 6.87 -3.08 -5.98
CA PRO A 47 6.92 -3.37 -4.56
C PRO A 47 5.76 -2.71 -3.80
N ILE A 48 5.05 -3.53 -3.01
CA ILE A 48 4.03 -3.09 -2.05
C ILE A 48 4.55 -3.45 -0.67
N MET A 49 5.02 -2.45 0.06
CA MET A 49 5.66 -2.59 1.36
C MET A 49 4.62 -2.44 2.47
N ILE A 50 4.57 -3.41 3.39
CA ILE A 50 3.74 -3.36 4.59
C ILE A 50 4.69 -3.19 5.77
N ARG A 51 4.60 -2.04 6.45
CA ARG A 51 5.45 -1.69 7.60
C ARG A 51 4.57 -1.41 8.81
N GLU A 52 4.83 -2.16 9.87
CA GLU A 52 4.14 -2.01 11.14
C GLU A 52 5.06 -1.30 12.14
N ALA A 53 4.51 -0.39 12.94
CA ALA A 53 5.21 0.24 14.05
C ALA A 53 4.24 0.55 15.20
N ALA A 54 4.74 0.68 16.43
CA ALA A 54 3.90 1.00 17.59
C ALA A 54 3.51 2.48 17.61
N ASP A 55 2.27 2.76 17.99
CA ASP A 55 1.73 4.12 18.25
C ASP A 55 1.93 5.15 17.13
N ILE A 56 1.86 4.69 15.89
CA ILE A 56 1.93 5.55 14.71
C ILE A 56 0.56 5.75 14.08
N GLU A 57 0.35 6.96 13.57
CA GLU A 57 -0.76 7.27 12.70
C GLU A 57 -0.60 6.54 11.34
N PRO A 58 -1.67 5.94 10.80
CA PRO A 58 -1.59 5.24 9.51
C PRO A 58 -1.25 6.21 8.38
N ARG A 59 -0.21 5.89 7.61
CA ARG A 59 0.28 6.67 6.46
C ARG A 59 0.56 5.78 5.26
N ILE A 60 0.41 6.36 4.07
CA ILE A 60 0.75 5.71 2.80
C ILE A 60 1.80 6.57 2.09
N PHE A 61 2.89 5.95 1.67
CA PHE A 61 3.92 6.58 0.86
C PHE A 61 3.90 5.98 -0.55
N ALA A 62 3.97 6.85 -1.55
CA ALA A 62 4.06 6.48 -2.94
C ALA A 62 5.35 7.06 -3.51
N ARG A 63 6.23 6.21 -4.04
CA ARG A 63 7.45 6.65 -4.71
C ARG A 63 7.24 6.57 -6.21
N TYR A 64 7.41 7.68 -6.88
CA TYR A 64 7.39 7.77 -8.33
C TYR A 64 8.82 7.80 -8.87
N GLY A 65 9.01 7.26 -10.07
CA GLY A 65 10.27 7.45 -10.79
C GLY A 65 10.28 8.82 -11.44
N MET A 66 11.43 9.49 -11.47
CA MET A 66 11.63 10.58 -12.43
C MET A 66 11.69 9.95 -13.81
N SER A 67 10.70 10.22 -14.66
CA SER A 67 10.83 9.97 -16.09
C SER A 67 11.86 10.97 -16.63
N GLY A 68 13.08 10.49 -16.86
CA GLY A 68 14.01 11.15 -17.78
C GLY A 68 13.52 11.00 -19.20
#